data_AF-A0A2D3RHK0-F1
#
_entry.id   AF-A0A2D3RHK0-F1
#
_cell.length_a   1.000
_cell.length_b   1.000
_cell.length_c   1.000
_cell.angle_alpha   90.00
_cell.angle_beta   90.00
_cell.angle_gamma   90.00
#
_symmetry.space_group_name_H-M   'P 1'
#
loop_
_entity.id
_entity.type
_entity.pdbx_description
1 polymer ?
#
loop_
_entity_poly.entity_id
_entity_poly.type
_entity_poly.pdbx_seq_one_letter_code
_entity_poly.pdbx_strand_id
1 'polypeptide(L)'
;MPETSRSIATYLSIMLLLTVATQIFYIATLGGVGIVEGWPLRSTLWTAEILLFTGITIASLVALVRSPAMLWGWAALVVAGAINIVQSGIGLSMFLPAAKAGPEFAPLMGTLLAGSFMFYNLAKAIIGLAALLFGLSLFRSDKTKVRAIGLISMIAGVIAMILNIAAVYLGLGAVPFSGASGAVATFFAACTIWLHTRMAR
;
A
#
# COMPACT_ATOMS: atom_id res chain seq x y z
N MET A 1 -25.24 -7.89 7.97
CA MET A 1 -24.64 -6.85 7.10
C MET A 1 -25.25 -6.90 5.71
N PRO A 2 -25.50 -5.75 5.04
CA PRO A 2 -26.02 -5.75 3.66
C PRO A 2 -25.01 -6.35 2.69
N GLU A 3 -25.47 -7.08 1.66
CA GLU A 3 -24.63 -7.77 0.66
C GLU A 3 -23.60 -6.84 -0.02
N THR A 4 -23.91 -5.55 -0.11
CA THR A 4 -23.07 -4.52 -0.70
C THR A 4 -21.74 -4.30 0.05
N SER A 5 -21.72 -4.46 1.38
CA SER A 5 -20.47 -4.34 2.16
C SER A 5 -19.48 -5.46 1.87
N ARG A 6 -19.97 -6.66 1.55
CA ARG A 6 -19.14 -7.82 1.20
C ARG A 6 -18.48 -7.66 -0.17
N SER A 7 -19.21 -7.13 -1.15
CA SER A 7 -18.67 -6.86 -2.48
C SER A 7 -17.52 -5.86 -2.40
N ILE A 8 -17.71 -4.76 -1.65
CA ILE A 8 -16.67 -3.72 -1.45
C ILE A 8 -15.42 -4.30 -0.80
N ALA A 9 -15.56 -5.07 0.28
CA ALA A 9 -14.40 -5.68 0.94
C ALA A 9 -13.69 -6.70 0.05
N THR A 10 -14.42 -7.48 -0.75
CA THR A 10 -13.82 -8.42 -1.71
C THR A 10 -13.01 -7.68 -2.76
N TYR A 11 -13.57 -6.61 -3.34
CA TYR A 11 -12.90 -5.76 -4.30
C TYR A 11 -11.63 -5.13 -3.73
N LEU A 12 -11.71 -4.52 -2.53
CA LEU A 12 -10.55 -3.94 -1.83
C LEU A 12 -9.47 -4.98 -1.56
N SER A 13 -9.85 -6.17 -1.11
CA SER A 13 -8.89 -7.25 -0.83
C SER A 13 -8.15 -7.67 -2.10
N ILE A 14 -8.86 -7.82 -3.22
CA ILE A 14 -8.25 -8.15 -4.52
C ILE A 14 -7.28 -7.05 -4.94
N MET A 15 -7.68 -5.78 -4.87
CA MET A 15 -6.81 -4.67 -5.26
C MET A 15 -5.54 -4.60 -4.41
N LEU A 16 -5.67 -4.72 -3.09
CA LEU A 16 -4.51 -4.74 -2.19
C LEU A 16 -3.57 -5.91 -2.52
N LEU A 17 -4.11 -7.11 -2.78
CA LEU A 17 -3.30 -8.26 -3.20
C LEU A 17 -2.62 -8.03 -4.54
N LEU A 18 -3.30 -7.39 -5.50
CA LEU A 18 -2.70 -7.01 -6.77
C LEU A 18 -1.55 -6.02 -6.58
N THR A 19 -1.66 -5.04 -5.66
CA THR A 19 -0.54 -4.13 -5.36
C THR A 19 0.66 -4.86 -4.74
N VAL A 20 0.42 -5.90 -3.93
CA VAL A 20 1.51 -6.74 -3.40
C VAL A 20 2.15 -7.54 -4.54
N ALA A 21 1.34 -8.09 -5.45
CA ALA A 21 1.83 -8.84 -6.60
C ALA A 21 2.65 -7.95 -7.55
N THR A 22 2.19 -6.73 -7.86
CA THR A 22 2.96 -5.78 -8.70
C THR A 22 4.26 -5.39 -8.03
N GLN A 23 4.27 -5.17 -6.70
CA GLN A 23 5.49 -4.85 -5.97
C GLN A 23 6.51 -5.99 -6.01
N ILE A 24 6.09 -7.25 -5.79
CA ILE A 24 6.97 -8.42 -5.86
C ILE A 24 7.52 -8.56 -7.28
N PHE A 25 6.66 -8.45 -8.29
CA PHE A 25 7.05 -8.54 -9.69
C PHE A 25 8.03 -7.44 -10.10
N TYR A 26 7.78 -6.20 -9.66
CA TYR A 26 8.68 -5.07 -9.86
C TYR A 26 10.06 -5.35 -9.27
N ILE A 27 10.15 -5.82 -8.02
CA ILE A 27 11.44 -6.11 -7.38
C ILE A 27 12.18 -7.22 -8.14
N ALA A 28 11.47 -8.30 -8.49
CA ALA A 28 12.04 -9.46 -9.18
C ALA A 28 12.59 -9.13 -10.58
N THR A 29 11.97 -8.17 -11.29
CA THR A 29 12.31 -7.86 -12.69
C THR A 29 13.13 -6.58 -12.86
N LEU A 30 13.00 -5.62 -11.94
CA LEU A 30 13.54 -4.26 -12.09
C LEU A 30 14.44 -3.82 -10.92
N GLY A 31 14.68 -4.67 -9.92
CA GLY A 31 15.45 -4.32 -8.72
C GLY A 31 16.90 -3.87 -8.98
N GLY A 32 17.51 -4.27 -10.09
CA GLY A 32 18.85 -3.87 -10.52
C GLY A 32 18.92 -3.20 -11.88
N VAL A 33 17.76 -2.87 -12.47
CA VAL A 33 17.69 -2.31 -13.83
C VAL A 33 17.56 -0.79 -13.73
N GLY A 34 18.35 -0.05 -14.52
CA GLY A 34 18.26 1.41 -14.58
C GLY A 34 16.88 1.93 -15.00
N ILE A 35 16.63 3.21 -14.75
CA ILE A 35 15.31 3.82 -15.04
C ILE A 35 15.04 3.83 -16.53
N VAL A 36 16.03 4.16 -17.36
CA VAL A 36 15.86 4.32 -18.81
C VAL A 36 15.65 2.96 -19.47
N GLU A 37 16.47 1.97 -19.12
CA GLU A 37 16.44 0.61 -19.67
C GLU A 37 15.17 -0.12 -19.25
N GLY A 38 14.78 0.04 -17.98
CA GLY A 38 13.58 -0.58 -17.43
C GLY A 38 12.28 0.18 -17.73
N TRP A 39 12.34 1.33 -18.41
CA TRP A 39 11.21 2.26 -18.49
C TRP A 39 9.92 1.62 -19.03
N PRO A 40 9.91 0.87 -20.15
CA PRO A 40 8.66 0.33 -20.70
C PRO A 40 7.89 -0.53 -19.69
N LEU A 41 8.60 -1.33 -18.89
CA LEU A 41 7.99 -2.16 -17.87
C LEU A 41 7.63 -1.34 -16.62
N ARG A 42 8.51 -0.43 -16.17
CA ARG A 42 8.25 0.48 -15.04
C ARG A 42 6.99 1.29 -15.26
N SER A 43 6.86 1.93 -16.42
CA SER A 43 5.70 2.76 -16.75
C SER A 43 4.41 1.95 -16.80
N THR A 44 4.47 0.71 -17.30
CA THR A 44 3.31 -0.19 -17.34
C THR A 44 2.87 -0.57 -15.92
N LEU A 45 3.81 -0.99 -15.07
CA LEU A 45 3.52 -1.36 -13.69
C LEU A 45 2.99 -0.18 -12.88
N TRP A 46 3.65 0.98 -12.95
CA TRP A 46 3.21 2.17 -12.20
C TRP A 46 1.87 2.71 -12.69
N THR A 47 1.56 2.57 -13.99
CA THR A 47 0.22 2.90 -14.51
C THR A 47 -0.84 1.97 -13.92
N ALA A 48 -0.58 0.65 -13.90
CA ALA A 48 -1.48 -0.30 -13.25
C ALA A 48 -1.65 0.01 -11.77
N GLU A 49 -0.57 0.36 -11.06
CA GLU A 49 -0.60 0.74 -9.65
C GLU A 49 -1.44 2.00 -9.39
N ILE A 50 -1.33 3.06 -10.20
CA ILE A 50 -2.22 4.23 -10.07
C ILE A 50 -3.69 3.83 -10.17
N LEU A 51 -4.05 2.95 -11.12
CA LEU A 51 -5.43 2.50 -11.27
C LEU A 51 -5.88 1.67 -10.06
N LEU A 52 -5.01 0.80 -9.54
CA LEU A 52 -5.28 0.04 -8.31
C LEU A 52 -5.49 0.96 -7.10
N PHE A 53 -4.60 1.95 -6.90
CA PHE A 53 -4.72 2.90 -5.79
C PHE A 53 -5.94 3.82 -5.92
N THR A 54 -6.31 4.18 -7.16
CA THR A 54 -7.55 4.90 -7.44
C THR A 54 -8.77 4.07 -7.04
N GLY A 55 -8.81 2.80 -7.44
CA GLY A 55 -9.89 1.89 -7.06
C GLY A 55 -9.94 1.63 -5.55
N ILE A 56 -8.79 1.48 -4.88
CA ILE A 56 -8.71 1.36 -3.42
C ILE A 56 -9.30 2.61 -2.75
N THR A 57 -8.93 3.80 -3.23
CA THR A 57 -9.42 5.09 -2.70
C THR A 57 -10.94 5.18 -2.84
N ILE A 58 -11.48 4.95 -4.04
CA ILE A 58 -12.92 5.04 -4.32
C ILE A 58 -13.69 3.99 -3.52
N ALA A 59 -13.26 2.72 -3.55
CA ALA A 59 -13.95 1.66 -2.83
C ALA A 59 -13.92 1.87 -1.32
N SER A 60 -12.85 2.43 -0.77
CA SER A 60 -12.75 2.78 0.65
C SER A 60 -13.64 3.97 1.02
N LEU A 61 -13.79 4.97 0.14
CA LEU A 61 -14.76 6.06 0.31
C LEU A 61 -16.20 5.52 0.34
N VAL A 62 -16.53 4.58 -0.54
CA VAL A 62 -17.85 3.92 -0.51
C VAL A 62 -18.01 3.12 0.79
N ALA A 63 -16.95 2.41 1.23
CA ALA A 63 -16.97 1.67 2.49
C ALA A 63 -17.20 2.56 3.72
N LEU A 64 -16.60 3.76 3.75
CA LEU A 64 -16.80 4.75 4.81
C LEU A 64 -18.28 5.10 5.02
N VAL A 65 -19.01 5.31 3.92
CA VAL A 65 -20.43 5.68 3.99
C VAL A 65 -21.31 4.48 4.36
N ARG A 66 -20.92 3.27 3.93
CA ARG A 66 -21.77 2.07 4.03
C ARG A 66 -21.47 1.17 5.24
N SER A 67 -20.35 1.36 5.92
CA SER A 67 -19.91 0.51 7.04
C SER A 67 -19.37 1.34 8.21
N PRO A 68 -20.26 1.79 9.13
CA PRO A 68 -19.89 2.69 10.23
C PRO A 68 -19.02 2.01 11.30
N ALA A 69 -18.94 0.68 11.31
CA ALA A 69 -18.18 -0.07 12.32
C ALA A 69 -16.65 0.07 12.17
N MET A 70 -16.15 0.45 10.99
CA MET A 70 -14.72 0.44 10.67
C MET A 70 -14.24 1.75 10.01
N LEU A 71 -14.83 2.89 10.39
CA LEU A 71 -14.55 4.20 9.79
C LEU A 71 -13.05 4.52 9.71
N TRP A 72 -12.31 4.33 10.80
CA TRP A 72 -10.86 4.60 10.82
C TRP A 72 -10.07 3.71 9.86
N GLY A 73 -10.45 2.44 9.73
CA GLY A 73 -9.79 1.50 8.81
C GLY A 73 -10.02 1.89 7.35
N TRP A 74 -11.26 2.27 7.01
CA TRP A 74 -11.58 2.75 5.66
C TRP A 74 -10.93 4.09 5.35
N ALA A 75 -10.93 5.03 6.29
CA ALA A 75 -10.27 6.33 6.14
C ALA A 75 -8.77 6.18 5.89
N ALA A 76 -8.10 5.28 6.63
CA ALA A 76 -6.70 4.97 6.40
C ALA A 76 -6.43 4.51 4.95
N LEU A 77 -7.28 3.63 4.41
CA LEU A 77 -7.13 3.18 3.02
C LEU A 77 -7.42 4.25 1.98
N VAL A 78 -8.37 5.16 2.23
CA VAL A 78 -8.59 6.34 1.38
C VAL A 78 -7.33 7.20 1.32
N VAL A 79 -6.77 7.55 2.48
CA VAL A 79 -5.58 8.41 2.55
C VAL A 79 -4.36 7.72 1.95
N ALA A 80 -4.13 6.44 2.26
CA ALA A 80 -3.03 5.68 1.69
C ALA A 80 -3.14 5.53 0.17
N GLY A 81 -4.34 5.27 -0.35
CA GLY A 81 -4.60 5.21 -1.79
C GLY A 81 -4.30 6.55 -2.45
N ALA A 82 -4.84 7.65 -1.92
CA ALA A 82 -4.61 8.99 -2.45
C ALA A 82 -3.12 9.38 -2.47
N ILE A 83 -2.39 9.10 -1.40
CA ILE A 83 -0.94 9.37 -1.32
C ILE A 83 -0.17 8.53 -2.35
N ASN A 84 -0.52 7.25 -2.51
CA ASN A 84 0.15 6.41 -3.51
C ASN A 84 -0.14 6.84 -4.96
N ILE A 85 -1.33 7.38 -5.25
CA ILE A 85 -1.60 7.98 -6.57
C ILE A 85 -0.60 9.11 -6.87
N VAL A 86 -0.35 9.99 -5.89
CA VAL A 86 0.64 11.07 -6.01
C VAL A 86 2.04 10.48 -6.18
N GLN A 87 2.41 9.51 -5.36
CA GLN A 87 3.71 8.85 -5.39
C GLN A 87 4.03 8.24 -6.77
N SER A 88 3.12 7.42 -7.30
CA SER A 88 3.25 6.80 -8.62
C SER A 88 3.17 7.84 -9.74
N GLY A 89 2.37 8.89 -9.57
CA GLY A 89 2.27 10.02 -10.50
C GLY A 89 3.60 10.75 -10.68
N ILE A 90 4.33 11.00 -9.58
CA ILE A 90 5.70 11.53 -9.62
C ILE A 90 6.63 10.59 -10.40
N GLY A 91 6.55 9.28 -10.13
CA GLY A 91 7.34 8.27 -10.83
C GLY A 91 7.13 8.29 -12.34
N LEU A 92 5.87 8.30 -12.79
CA LEU A 92 5.50 8.30 -14.20
C LEU A 92 5.84 9.61 -14.93
N SER A 93 5.66 10.75 -14.28
CA SER A 93 5.80 12.06 -14.93
C SER A 93 7.21 12.62 -14.87
N MET A 94 8.01 12.28 -13.85
CA MET A 94 9.27 12.98 -13.57
C MET A 94 10.51 12.10 -13.68
N PHE A 95 10.43 10.79 -13.44
CA PHE A 95 11.65 9.96 -13.36
C PHE A 95 12.35 9.78 -14.71
N LEU A 96 11.63 9.48 -15.80
CA LEU A 96 12.27 9.33 -17.11
C LEU A 96 12.88 10.63 -17.63
N PRO A 97 12.18 11.78 -17.61
CA PRO A 97 12.79 13.04 -18.02
C PRO A 97 14.03 13.39 -17.20
N ALA A 98 13.97 13.22 -15.87
CA ALA A 98 15.12 13.48 -15.00
C ALA A 98 16.29 12.53 -15.27
N ALA A 99 16.02 11.23 -15.50
CA ALA A 99 17.06 10.26 -15.82
C ALA A 99 17.73 10.53 -17.19
N LYS A 100 17.00 11.12 -18.14
CA LYS A 100 17.51 11.49 -19.47
C LYS A 100 18.15 12.88 -19.52
N ALA A 101 18.02 13.69 -18.47
CA ALA A 101 18.50 15.07 -18.46
C ALA A 101 20.03 15.20 -18.50
N GLY A 102 20.75 14.12 -18.18
CA GLY A 102 22.22 14.08 -18.20
C GLY A 102 22.82 13.87 -16.80
N PRO A 103 24.08 13.43 -16.70
CA PRO A 103 24.73 13.13 -15.42
C PRO A 103 24.82 14.33 -14.47
N GLU A 104 24.93 15.55 -15.00
CA GLU A 104 24.94 16.79 -14.22
C GLU A 104 23.67 17.02 -13.40
N PHE A 105 22.54 16.39 -13.78
CA PHE A 105 21.27 16.45 -13.06
C PHE A 105 21.03 15.27 -12.12
N ALA A 106 22.04 14.42 -11.86
CA ALA A 106 21.91 13.31 -10.91
C ALA A 106 21.38 13.73 -9.51
N PRO A 107 21.76 14.88 -8.91
CA PRO A 107 21.19 15.34 -7.64
C PRO A 107 19.68 15.62 -7.72
N LEU A 108 19.19 16.12 -8.87
CA LEU A 108 17.76 16.34 -9.10
C LEU A 108 17.02 15.01 -9.14
N MET A 109 17.55 14.01 -9.83
CA MET A 109 16.99 12.65 -9.83
C MET A 109 16.93 12.07 -8.41
N GLY A 110 18.00 12.25 -7.62
CA GLY A 110 18.03 11.84 -6.22
C GLY A 110 16.94 12.51 -5.37
N THR A 111 16.70 13.80 -5.59
CA THR A 111 15.64 14.55 -4.90
C THR A 111 14.24 14.04 -5.27
N LEU A 112 14.00 13.76 -6.54
CA LEU A 112 12.73 13.21 -7.02
C LEU A 112 12.46 11.80 -6.46
N LEU A 113 13.50 10.94 -6.42
CA LEU A 113 13.43 9.64 -5.77
C LEU A 113 13.10 9.78 -4.29
N ALA A 114 13.85 10.61 -3.56
CA ALA A 114 13.64 10.83 -2.14
C ALA A 114 12.22 11.33 -1.84
N GLY A 115 11.73 12.30 -2.62
CA GLY A 115 10.36 12.82 -2.49
C GLY A 115 9.28 11.77 -2.79
N SER A 116 9.42 11.00 -3.87
CA SER A 116 8.47 9.92 -4.19
C SER A 116 8.48 8.84 -3.10
N PHE A 117 9.66 8.40 -2.65
CA PHE A 117 9.78 7.38 -1.61
C PHE A 117 9.34 7.87 -0.22
N MET A 118 9.36 9.18 0.05
CA MET A 118 8.73 9.76 1.24
C MET A 118 7.22 9.49 1.23
N PHE A 119 6.53 9.76 0.11
CA PHE A 119 5.10 9.46 -0.04
C PHE A 119 4.82 7.95 0.03
N TYR A 120 5.66 7.14 -0.61
CA TYR A 120 5.59 5.67 -0.56
C TYR A 120 5.60 5.15 0.88
N ASN A 121 6.59 5.60 1.67
CA ASN A 121 6.73 5.18 3.06
C ASN A 121 5.55 5.69 3.90
N LEU A 122 5.15 6.95 3.73
CA LEU A 122 4.00 7.48 4.46
C LEU A 122 2.72 6.68 4.16
N ALA A 123 2.44 6.37 2.89
CA ALA A 123 1.29 5.56 2.52
C ALA A 123 1.36 4.16 3.13
N LYS A 124 2.53 3.53 3.15
CA LYS A 124 2.73 2.20 3.77
C LYS A 124 2.58 2.21 5.27
N ALA A 125 3.00 3.27 5.97
CA ALA A 125 2.72 3.43 7.38
C ALA A 125 1.21 3.47 7.65
N ILE A 126 0.46 4.20 6.82
CA ILE A 126 -1.00 4.30 6.92
C ILE A 126 -1.70 2.98 6.56
N ILE A 127 -1.18 2.21 5.59
CA ILE A 127 -1.66 0.84 5.35
C ILE A 127 -1.38 -0.05 6.56
N GLY A 128 -0.24 0.12 7.23
CA GLY A 128 0.06 -0.53 8.50
C GLY A 128 -0.99 -0.25 9.57
N LEU A 129 -1.46 1.01 9.67
CA LEU A 129 -2.58 1.38 10.54
C LEU A 129 -3.88 0.66 10.13
N ALA A 130 -4.19 0.56 8.83
CA ALA A 130 -5.35 -0.19 8.37
C ALA A 130 -5.25 -1.69 8.77
N ALA A 131 -4.09 -2.31 8.55
CA ALA A 131 -3.83 -3.70 8.95
C ALA A 131 -4.00 -3.93 10.46
N LEU A 132 -3.57 -2.95 11.27
CA LEU A 132 -3.75 -2.96 12.72
C LEU A 132 -5.24 -2.88 13.11
N LEU A 133 -5.99 -1.94 12.54
CA LEU A 133 -7.39 -1.71 12.88
C LEU A 133 -8.29 -2.89 12.46
N PHE A 134 -8.14 -3.38 11.22
CA PHE A 134 -8.88 -4.57 10.77
C PHE A 134 -8.48 -5.81 11.55
N GLY A 135 -7.18 -5.98 11.83
CA GLY A 135 -6.65 -7.05 12.66
C GLY A 135 -7.24 -7.06 14.08
N LEU A 136 -7.32 -5.88 14.71
CA LEU A 136 -7.93 -5.73 16.04
C LEU A 136 -9.40 -6.15 16.06
N SER A 137 -10.16 -5.85 14.99
CA SER A 137 -11.56 -6.29 14.91
C SER A 137 -11.68 -7.82 14.88
N LEU A 138 -10.76 -8.51 14.20
CA LEU A 138 -10.75 -9.97 14.11
C LEU A 138 -10.15 -10.65 15.34
N PHE A 139 -9.24 -9.98 16.05
CA PHE A 139 -8.66 -10.51 17.28
C PHE A 139 -9.71 -10.71 18.38
N ARG A 140 -10.82 -9.98 18.31
CA ARG A 140 -11.98 -10.13 19.20
C ARG A 140 -12.92 -11.28 18.82
N SER A 141 -12.59 -12.05 17.78
CA SER A 141 -13.36 -13.23 17.34
C SER A 141 -13.20 -14.41 18.30
N ASP A 142 -14.29 -15.17 18.50
CA ASP A 142 -14.25 -16.46 19.22
C ASP A 142 -13.60 -17.58 18.41
N LYS A 143 -13.40 -17.38 17.09
CA LYS A 143 -12.80 -18.38 16.21
C LYS A 143 -11.27 -18.29 16.24
N THR A 144 -10.61 -19.29 16.82
CA THR A 144 -9.13 -19.33 17.01
C THR A 144 -8.34 -18.99 15.75
N LYS A 145 -8.69 -19.56 14.60
CA LYS A 145 -7.98 -19.30 13.33
C LYS A 145 -8.11 -17.83 12.88
N VAL A 146 -9.29 -17.23 13.06
CA VAL A 146 -9.52 -15.83 12.65
C VAL A 146 -8.82 -14.88 13.62
N ARG A 147 -8.88 -15.18 14.92
CA ARG A 147 -8.16 -14.45 15.95
C ARG A 147 -6.65 -14.45 15.70
N ALA A 148 -6.08 -15.58 15.29
CA ALA A 148 -4.66 -15.69 14.94
C ALA A 148 -4.30 -14.80 13.74
N ILE A 149 -5.09 -14.80 12.67
CA ILE A 149 -4.88 -13.91 11.51
C ILE A 149 -4.99 -12.44 11.93
N GLY A 150 -5.95 -12.11 12.80
CA GLY A 150 -6.08 -10.78 13.38
C GLY A 150 -4.81 -10.34 14.11
N LEU A 151 -4.27 -11.18 15.00
CA LEU A 151 -3.04 -10.92 15.73
C LEU A 151 -1.82 -10.71 14.80
N ILE A 152 -1.66 -11.59 13.81
CA ILE A 152 -0.55 -11.48 12.84
C ILE A 152 -0.65 -10.16 12.06
N SER A 153 -1.86 -9.80 11.63
CA SER A 153 -2.10 -8.52 10.94
C SER A 153 -1.77 -7.32 11.82
N MET A 154 -2.11 -7.38 13.11
CA MET A 154 -1.77 -6.31 14.06
C MET A 154 -0.26 -6.13 14.20
N ILE A 155 0.49 -7.23 14.37
CA ILE A 155 1.94 -7.21 14.51
C ILE A 155 2.59 -6.68 13.21
N ALA A 156 2.18 -7.21 12.05
CA ALA A 156 2.66 -6.74 10.76
C ALA A 156 2.37 -5.25 10.54
N GLY A 157 1.16 -4.80 10.92
CA GLY A 157 0.76 -3.39 10.83
C GLY A 157 1.64 -2.47 11.68
N VAL A 158 1.89 -2.83 12.93
CA VAL A 158 2.76 -2.05 13.84
C VAL A 158 4.21 -2.00 13.32
N ILE A 159 4.76 -3.13 12.87
CA ILE A 159 6.10 -3.18 12.30
C ILE A 159 6.19 -2.28 11.07
N ALA A 160 5.21 -2.37 10.16
CA ALA A 160 5.17 -1.53 8.96
C ALA A 160 5.06 -0.05 9.32
N MET A 161 4.22 0.34 10.28
CA MET A 161 4.13 1.72 10.76
C MET A 161 5.48 2.24 11.24
N ILE A 162 6.14 1.51 12.14
CA ILE A 162 7.42 1.94 12.73
C ILE A 162 8.50 2.07 11.65
N LEU A 163 8.68 1.03 10.83
CA LEU A 163 9.75 1.01 9.83
C LEU A 163 9.52 2.05 8.72
N ASN A 164 8.28 2.27 8.31
CA ASN A 164 7.99 3.26 7.27
C ASN A 164 8.05 4.70 7.79
N ILE A 165 7.62 4.97 9.03
CA ILE A 165 7.82 6.29 9.65
C ILE A 165 9.32 6.57 9.84
N ALA A 166 10.09 5.59 10.30
CA ALA A 166 11.54 5.71 10.39
C ALA A 166 12.18 5.97 9.01
N ALA A 167 11.72 5.30 7.95
CA ALA A 167 12.24 5.48 6.59
C ALA A 167 11.93 6.87 5.99
N VAL A 168 10.86 7.54 6.42
CA VAL A 168 10.62 8.95 6.06
C VAL A 168 11.78 9.84 6.53
N TYR A 169 12.34 9.56 7.71
CA TYR A 169 13.49 10.29 8.25
C TYR A 169 14.83 9.80 7.69
N LEU A 170 15.02 8.48 7.59
CA LEU A 170 16.30 7.86 7.19
C LEU A 170 16.54 7.91 5.67
N GLY A 171 15.51 8.15 4.86
CA GLY A 171 15.61 8.28 3.41
C GLY A 171 15.77 6.95 2.67
N LEU A 172 16.34 7.02 1.45
CA LEU A 172 16.32 5.94 0.46
C LEU A 172 16.99 4.63 0.93
N GLY A 173 17.99 4.71 1.81
CA GLY A 173 18.68 3.51 2.31
C GLY A 173 17.79 2.57 3.13
N ALA A 174 16.70 3.08 3.73
CA ALA A 174 15.77 2.28 4.53
C ALA A 174 14.65 1.62 3.69
N VAL A 175 14.49 2.01 2.43
CA VAL A 175 13.39 1.60 1.54
C VAL A 175 13.25 0.08 1.38
N PRO A 176 14.32 -0.74 1.28
CA PRO A 176 14.16 -2.18 1.15
C PRO A 176 13.41 -2.80 2.35
N PHE A 177 13.75 -2.38 3.58
CA PHE A 177 13.15 -2.90 4.80
C PHE A 177 11.74 -2.34 5.05
N SER A 178 11.55 -1.03 4.86
CA SER A 178 10.24 -0.39 5.00
C SER A 178 9.26 -0.87 3.93
N GLY A 179 9.76 -1.04 2.71
CA GLY A 179 8.99 -1.55 1.57
C GLY A 179 8.53 -2.99 1.74
N ALA A 180 9.40 -3.88 2.26
CA ALA A 180 9.06 -5.26 2.55
C ALA A 180 8.03 -5.37 3.68
N SER A 181 8.26 -4.70 4.81
CA SER A 181 7.31 -4.69 5.93
C SER A 181 5.95 -4.12 5.53
N GLY A 182 5.93 -3.04 4.75
CA GLY A 182 4.70 -2.49 4.20
C GLY A 182 3.98 -3.46 3.27
N ALA A 183 4.69 -4.24 2.45
CA ALA A 183 4.06 -5.26 1.58
C ALA A 183 3.39 -6.38 2.39
N VAL A 184 4.05 -6.83 3.45
CA VAL A 184 3.50 -7.81 4.40
C VAL A 184 2.25 -7.25 5.09
N ALA A 185 2.29 -6.01 5.57
CA ALA A 185 1.12 -5.37 6.16
C ALA A 185 -0.03 -5.20 5.15
N THR A 186 0.25 -4.83 3.89
CA THR A 186 -0.76 -4.76 2.82
C THR A 186 -1.43 -6.12 2.59
N PHE A 187 -0.65 -7.20 2.52
CA PHE A 187 -1.16 -8.55 2.38
C PHE A 187 -2.12 -8.92 3.53
N PHE A 188 -1.70 -8.69 4.78
CA PHE A 188 -2.55 -9.00 5.92
C PHE A 188 -3.75 -8.05 6.05
N ALA A 189 -3.64 -6.78 5.66
CA ALA A 189 -4.79 -5.88 5.54
C ALA A 189 -5.83 -6.47 4.58
N ALA A 190 -5.40 -6.96 3.41
CA ALA A 190 -6.31 -7.60 2.45
C ALA A 190 -7.00 -8.83 3.07
N CYS A 191 -6.24 -9.72 3.71
CA CYS A 191 -6.80 -10.90 4.37
C CYS A 191 -7.82 -10.53 5.46
N THR A 192 -7.51 -9.53 6.29
CA THR A 192 -8.36 -9.15 7.41
C THR A 192 -9.63 -8.42 6.96
N ILE A 193 -9.56 -7.58 5.93
CA ILE A 193 -10.73 -6.95 5.30
C ILE A 193 -11.67 -8.01 4.71
N TRP A 194 -11.12 -9.00 4.01
CA TRP A 194 -11.89 -10.11 3.44
C TRP A 194 -12.61 -10.92 4.52
N LEU A 195 -11.93 -11.22 5.63
CA LEU A 195 -12.51 -11.98 6.75
C LEU A 195 -13.56 -11.17 7.54
N HIS A 196 -13.31 -9.88 7.76
CA HIS A 196 -14.17 -9.02 8.58
C HIS A 196 -15.61 -9.02 8.08
N THR A 197 -15.82 -8.86 6.78
CA THR A 197 -17.18 -8.84 6.19
C THR A 197 -17.85 -10.22 6.09
N ARG A 198 -17.11 -11.30 6.35
CA ARG A 198 -17.64 -12.66 6.40
C ARG A 198 -18.01 -13.09 7.82
N MET A 199 -17.48 -12.41 8.83
CA MET A 199 -17.77 -12.69 10.24
C MET A 199 -18.99 -11.98 10.80
N ALA A 200 -19.49 -10.91 10.17
CA ALA A 200 -20.67 -10.17 10.64
C ALA A 200 -22.01 -10.91 10.38
N ARG A 201 -22.00 -12.25 10.53
CA ARG A 201 -23.14 -13.16 10.48
C ARG A 201 -23.29 -13.83 11.83
#